data_AF-A0A519S6R6-F1
#
_entry.id   AF-A0A519S6R6-F1
#
_cell.length_a   1.000
_cell.length_b   1.000
_cell.length_c   1.000
_cell.angle_alpha   90.00
_cell.angle_beta   90.00
_cell.angle_gamma   90.00
#
_symmetry.space_group_name_H-M   'P 1'
#
loop_
_entity.id
_entity.type
_entity.pdbx_description
1 polymer ?
#
loop_
_entity_poly.entity_id
_entity_poly.type
_entity_poly.pdbx_seq_one_letter_code
_entity_poly.pdbx_strand_id
1 'polypeptide(L)'
;MLLTSIPGLQLRKLLAWLPWLLAAVGGAQAQAVPNPGENIEYLITFGPRADPAWGDDDFTQTFFFLVPQGQRQPVYLRVFDPDCSGGLDSQKGNFDTRTNFSV
;
A
#
# COMPACT_ATOMS: atom_id res chain seq x y z
N MET A 1 2.24 1.26 -56.46
CA MET A 1 2.09 0.55 -55.16
C MET A 1 3.03 1.23 -54.17
N LEU A 2 2.51 2.25 -53.45
CA LEU A 2 3.30 3.06 -52.51
C LEU A 2 3.64 2.22 -51.27
N LEU A 3 4.90 1.78 -51.17
CA LEU A 3 5.51 1.42 -49.90
C LEU A 3 6.28 2.65 -49.42
N THR A 4 5.59 3.57 -48.73
CA THR A 4 6.27 4.66 -48.00
C THR A 4 6.96 4.05 -46.79
N SER A 5 8.28 3.96 -46.86
CA SER A 5 9.15 3.64 -45.73
C SER A 5 8.88 4.62 -44.60
N ILE A 6 8.40 4.13 -43.46
CA ILE A 6 8.38 4.93 -42.23
C ILE A 6 9.84 5.26 -41.92
N PRO A 7 10.25 6.54 -41.89
CA PRO A 7 11.63 6.88 -41.61
C PRO A 7 11.94 6.43 -40.18
N GLY A 8 12.95 5.57 -40.05
CA GLY A 8 13.36 4.97 -38.79
C GLY A 8 13.54 6.04 -37.72
N LEU A 9 12.84 5.87 -36.61
CA LEU A 9 13.02 6.66 -35.41
C LEU A 9 14.48 6.49 -34.96
N GLN A 10 15.30 7.50 -35.26
CA GLN A 10 16.74 7.48 -35.02
C GLN A 10 17.00 7.23 -33.52
N LEU A 11 17.75 6.18 -33.18
CA LEU A 11 18.05 5.77 -31.79
C LEU A 11 18.59 6.93 -30.93
N ARG A 12 19.33 7.86 -31.54
CA ARG A 12 19.83 9.09 -30.91
C ARG A 12 18.73 10.03 -30.44
N LYS A 13 17.62 10.10 -31.20
CA LYS A 13 16.42 10.85 -30.79
C LYS A 13 15.74 10.15 -29.62
N LEU A 14 15.62 8.83 -29.59
CA LEU A 14 15.07 8.14 -28.41
C LEU A 14 15.92 8.40 -27.14
N LEU A 15 17.24 8.32 -27.24
CA LEU A 15 18.16 8.57 -26.12
C LEU A 15 18.13 10.02 -25.62
N ALA A 16 17.95 11.01 -26.52
CA ALA A 16 17.87 12.42 -26.13
C ALA A 16 16.60 12.73 -25.30
N TRP A 17 15.56 11.93 -25.44
CA TRP A 17 14.29 12.11 -24.71
C TRP A 17 14.22 11.23 -23.47
N LEU A 18 15.14 10.28 -23.30
CA LEU A 18 15.21 9.39 -22.14
C LEU A 18 15.30 10.14 -20.79
N PRO A 19 16.07 11.23 -20.62
CA PRO A 19 16.11 11.96 -19.35
C PRO A 19 14.76 12.62 -19.01
N TRP A 20 14.07 13.13 -20.03
CA TRP A 20 12.74 13.73 -19.89
C TRP A 20 11.66 12.69 -19.61
N LEU A 21 11.75 11.50 -20.23
CA LEU A 21 10.86 10.37 -19.96
C LEU A 21 11.08 9.79 -18.56
N LEU A 22 12.33 9.70 -18.10
CA LEU A 22 12.65 9.27 -16.73
C LEU A 22 12.22 10.31 -15.69
N ALA A 23 12.35 11.61 -15.99
CA ALA A 23 11.86 12.68 -15.12
C ALA A 23 10.33 12.78 -15.09
N ALA A 24 9.63 12.26 -16.10
CA ALA A 24 8.17 12.22 -16.16
C ALA A 24 7.54 11.06 -15.36
N VAL A 25 8.35 10.18 -14.75
CA VAL A 25 7.86 9.21 -13.77
C VAL A 25 7.54 9.96 -12.47
N GLY A 26 6.37 10.62 -12.45
CA GLY A 26 5.81 11.19 -11.23
C GLY A 26 5.43 10.07 -10.27
N GLY A 27 5.91 10.15 -9.03
CA GLY A 27 5.46 9.24 -7.97
C GLY A 27 3.95 9.36 -7.77
N ALA A 28 3.27 8.22 -7.64
CA ALA A 28 1.85 8.18 -7.32
C ALA A 28 1.57 9.06 -6.09
N GLN A 29 0.73 10.09 -6.27
CA GLN A 29 0.25 10.90 -5.16
C GLN A 29 -0.93 10.16 -4.55
N ALA A 30 -0.78 9.70 -3.32
CA ALA A 30 -1.83 9.06 -2.55
C ALA A 30 -1.90 9.72 -1.17
N GLN A 31 -3.11 9.82 -0.63
CA GLN A 31 -3.28 10.20 0.76
C GLN A 31 -2.92 8.99 1.64
N ALA A 32 -2.00 9.19 2.59
CA ALA A 32 -1.75 8.20 3.62
C ALA A 32 -3.01 8.03 4.47
N VAL A 33 -3.40 6.76 4.65
CA VAL A 33 -4.43 6.35 5.59
C VAL A 33 -3.81 5.24 6.42
N PRO A 34 -3.71 5.38 7.77
CA PRO A 34 -4.19 6.50 8.59
C PRO A 34 -3.49 7.86 8.33
N ASN A 35 -4.15 8.96 8.73
CA ASN A 35 -3.56 10.30 8.65
C ASN A 35 -2.51 10.47 9.77
N PRO A 36 -1.34 11.08 9.51
CA PRO A 36 -0.33 11.34 10.56
C PRO A 36 -0.86 12.02 11.83
N GLY A 37 -1.91 12.84 11.73
CA GLY A 37 -2.54 13.50 12.88
C GLY A 37 -3.35 12.57 13.78
N GLU A 38 -3.68 11.36 13.33
CA GLU A 38 -4.41 10.35 14.12
C GLU A 38 -3.50 9.63 15.13
N ASN A 39 -2.18 9.83 15.03
CA ASN A 39 -1.16 9.21 15.89
C ASN A 39 -1.27 7.67 15.94
N ILE A 40 -1.72 7.07 14.84
CA ILE A 40 -1.76 5.63 14.60
C ILE A 40 -1.08 5.36 13.25
N GLU A 41 -0.16 4.40 13.23
CA GLU A 41 0.64 4.13 12.02
C GLU A 41 -0.09 3.18 11.06
N TYR A 42 -0.81 2.21 11.62
CA TYR A 42 -1.58 1.21 10.88
C TYR A 42 -2.93 0.97 11.54
N LEU A 43 -3.90 0.57 10.73
CA LEU A 43 -5.14 -0.02 11.20
C LEU A 43 -4.83 -1.48 11.59
N ILE A 44 -5.15 -1.84 12.83
CA ILE A 44 -4.68 -3.09 13.46
C ILE A 44 -5.80 -3.75 14.25
N THR A 45 -6.06 -5.04 14.01
CA THR A 45 -6.94 -5.84 14.87
C THR A 45 -6.10 -6.47 15.98
N PHE A 46 -6.63 -6.51 17.21
CA PHE A 46 -5.93 -7.13 18.32
C PHE A 46 -6.17 -8.64 18.38
N GLY A 47 -5.21 -9.38 18.94
CA GLY A 47 -5.41 -10.80 19.22
C GLY A 47 -6.46 -11.04 20.31
N PRO A 48 -7.04 -12.25 20.40
CA PRO A 48 -8.19 -12.58 21.25
C PRO A 48 -7.95 -12.45 22.77
N ARG A 49 -6.72 -12.14 23.19
CA ARG A 49 -6.33 -11.93 24.60
C ARG A 49 -6.10 -10.46 24.95
N ALA A 50 -6.23 -9.54 24.00
CA ALA A 50 -6.19 -8.13 24.30
C ALA A 50 -7.47 -7.71 25.05
N ASP A 51 -7.32 -6.79 26.01
CA ASP A 51 -8.48 -6.15 26.65
C ASP A 51 -9.34 -5.41 25.60
N PRO A 52 -10.61 -5.80 25.41
CA PRO A 52 -11.55 -5.17 24.47
C PRO A 52 -11.70 -3.65 24.64
N ALA A 53 -11.44 -3.12 25.84
CA ALA A 53 -11.51 -1.69 26.12
C ALA A 53 -10.47 -0.83 25.36
N TRP A 54 -9.53 -1.45 24.63
CA TRP A 54 -8.52 -0.76 23.82
C TRP A 54 -8.99 -0.40 22.40
N GLY A 55 -10.27 -0.56 22.10
CA GLY A 55 -10.87 -0.10 20.84
C GLY A 55 -11.11 -1.20 19.82
N ASP A 56 -11.09 -2.46 20.25
CA ASP A 56 -11.46 -3.63 19.44
C ASP A 56 -12.28 -4.56 20.33
N ASP A 57 -13.61 -4.39 20.29
CA ASP A 57 -14.52 -5.00 21.25
C ASP A 57 -14.92 -6.44 20.89
N ASP A 58 -14.80 -6.80 19.61
CA ASP A 58 -15.19 -8.10 19.07
C ASP A 58 -14.12 -8.80 18.21
N PHE A 59 -12.87 -8.30 18.22
CA PHE A 59 -11.75 -8.79 17.42
C PHE A 59 -12.02 -8.76 15.91
N THR A 60 -12.89 -7.85 15.47
CA THR A 60 -13.27 -7.63 14.09
C THR A 60 -13.14 -6.14 13.76
N GLN A 61 -12.63 -5.83 12.56
CA GLN A 61 -12.56 -4.45 12.10
C GLN A 61 -13.34 -4.23 10.80
N THR A 62 -14.18 -3.20 10.82
CA THR A 62 -14.92 -2.74 9.64
C THR A 62 -14.49 -1.31 9.31
N PHE A 63 -14.00 -1.10 8.09
CA PHE A 63 -13.59 0.21 7.60
C PHE A 63 -14.45 0.66 6.43
N PHE A 64 -14.85 1.94 6.45
CA PHE A 64 -15.59 2.57 5.38
C PHE A 64 -14.69 3.57 4.64
N PHE A 65 -14.49 3.35 3.34
CA PHE A 65 -13.73 4.24 2.49
C PHE A 65 -14.66 4.96 1.52
N LEU A 66 -14.59 6.29 1.48
CA LEU A 66 -15.27 7.08 0.47
C LEU A 66 -14.32 7.33 -0.70
N VAL A 67 -14.61 6.72 -1.85
CA VAL A 67 -13.89 6.99 -3.09
C VAL A 67 -14.68 8.02 -3.89
N PRO A 68 -14.11 9.21 -4.18
CA PRO A 68 -14.81 10.22 -4.97
C PRO A 68 -15.20 9.69 -6.34
N GLN A 69 -16.40 10.06 -6.82
CA GLN A 69 -16.90 9.62 -8.14
C GLN A 69 -15.93 9.94 -9.29
N GLY A 70 -15.17 11.03 -9.18
CA GLY A 70 -14.19 11.44 -10.17
C GLY A 70 -12.86 10.69 -10.13
N GLN A 71 -12.62 9.81 -9.15
CA GLN A 71 -11.36 9.07 -9.05
C GLN A 71 -11.26 8.02 -10.15
N ARG A 72 -10.29 8.20 -11.04
CA ARG A 72 -10.04 7.30 -12.17
C ARG A 72 -8.81 6.43 -12.00
N GLN A 73 -7.98 6.72 -10.99
CA GLN A 73 -6.80 5.92 -10.67
C GLN A 73 -7.16 4.74 -9.76
N PRO A 74 -6.40 3.63 -9.81
CA PRO A 74 -6.64 2.49 -8.91
C PRO A 74 -6.55 2.88 -7.44
N VAL A 75 -7.40 2.24 -6.64
CA VAL A 75 -7.33 2.28 -5.17
C VAL A 75 -6.63 1.01 -4.70
N TYR A 76 -5.59 1.17 -3.89
CA TYR A 76 -4.82 0.05 -3.35
C TYR A 76 -5.13 -0.12 -1.87
N LEU A 77 -5.55 -1.33 -1.51
CA LEU A 77 -5.66 -1.77 -0.12
C LEU A 77 -4.53 -2.77 0.14
N ARG A 78 -3.68 -2.51 1.13
CA ARG A 78 -2.67 -3.46 1.60
C ARG A 78 -3.15 -4.07 2.90
N VAL A 79 -3.28 -5.40 2.90
CA VAL A 79 -3.64 -6.20 4.06
C VAL A 79 -2.42 -7.05 4.39
N PHE A 80 -2.00 -6.99 5.65
CA PHE A 80 -0.90 -7.78 6.18
C PHE A 80 -1.48 -8.83 7.11
N ASP A 81 -0.91 -10.03 7.13
CA ASP A 81 -1.24 -10.99 8.18
C ASP A 81 -0.47 -10.61 9.47
N PRO A 82 -1.06 -10.79 10.66
CA PRO A 82 -0.37 -10.57 11.92
C PRO A 82 0.78 -11.55 12.11
N ASP A 83 1.96 -11.03 12.41
CA ASP A 83 3.17 -11.84 12.54
C ASP A 83 3.40 -12.30 14.00
N CYS A 84 4.50 -13.02 14.22
CA CYS A 84 5.02 -13.28 15.57
C CYS A 84 6.03 -12.21 15.97
N SER A 85 5.57 -10.97 16.22
CA SER A 85 6.39 -9.78 16.55
C SER A 85 7.14 -9.15 15.36
N GLY A 86 6.48 -9.08 14.21
CA GLY A 86 6.95 -8.36 13.03
C GLY A 86 6.93 -6.84 13.21
N GLY A 87 7.59 -6.12 12.31
CA GLY A 87 7.71 -4.66 12.39
C GLY A 87 6.40 -3.88 12.22
N LEU A 88 5.32 -4.55 11.77
CA LEU A 88 3.98 -3.98 11.64
C LEU A 88 3.05 -4.39 12.80
N ASP A 89 3.50 -5.27 13.70
CA ASP A 89 2.70 -5.74 14.82
C ASP A 89 2.65 -4.69 15.93
N SER A 90 1.46 -4.41 16.42
CA SER A 90 1.28 -3.52 17.56
C SER A 90 1.44 -4.26 18.88
N GLN A 91 2.38 -3.80 19.70
CA GLN A 91 2.69 -4.42 20.97
C GLN A 91 1.83 -3.84 22.10
N LYS A 92 1.07 -4.73 22.76
CA LYS A 92 0.41 -4.43 24.04
C LYS A 92 0.92 -5.38 25.12
N GLY A 93 1.87 -4.91 25.93
CA GLY A 93 2.57 -5.74 26.90
C GLY A 93 3.71 -6.51 26.25
N ASN A 94 3.78 -7.84 26.42
CA ASN A 94 4.79 -8.68 25.79
C ASN A 94 4.20 -9.44 24.60
N PHE A 95 4.98 -9.62 23.54
CA PHE A 95 4.63 -10.54 22.46
C PHE A 95 4.65 -11.99 22.96
N ASP A 96 3.65 -12.76 22.55
CA ASP A 96 3.50 -14.16 22.94
C ASP A 96 2.81 -15.04 21.87
N THR A 97 2.64 -14.51 20.66
CA THR A 97 2.21 -15.27 19.47
C THR A 97 3.27 -16.30 19.08
N ARG A 98 2.84 -17.47 18.60
CA ARG A 98 3.71 -18.54 18.09
C ARG A 98 3.17 -19.08 16.78
N THR A 99 4.04 -19.25 15.79
CA THR A 99 3.74 -19.92 14.52
C THR A 99 4.46 -21.25 14.46
N ASN A 100 3.78 -22.29 13.99
CA ASN A 100 4.35 -23.61 13.77
C ASN A 100 4.17 -24.00 12.30
N PHE A 101 5.18 -24.60 11.70
CA PHE A 101 5.17 -25.05 10.31
C PHE A 101 5.27 -26.57 10.25
N SER A 102 4.47 -27.20 9.39
CA SER A 102 4.54 -28.63 9.10
C SER A 102 4.68 -28.84 7.59
N VAL A 103 5.38 -29.91 7.19
CA VAL A 103 5.53 -30.35 5.80
C VAL A 103 4.53 -31.47 5.53
#